data_AF-A0AAW2T6U7-F1
#
_entry.id   AF-A0AAW2T6U7-F1
#
_cell.length_a   1.000
_cell.length_b   1.000
_cell.length_c   1.000
_cell.angle_alpha   90.00
_cell.angle_beta   90.00
_cell.angle_gamma   90.00
#
_symmetry.space_group_name_H-M   'P 1'
#
loop_
_entity.id
_entity.type
_entity.pdbx_description
1 polymer ?
#
loop_
_entity_poly.entity_id
_entity_poly.type
_entity_poly.pdbx_seq_one_letter_code
_entity_poly.pdbx_strand_id
1 'polypeptide(L)'
;MADMAQTHSENPPLAPTPSQLTGNSDPATPHPSSRDEATGGMDNSPKSNGVSAAKASNRKIEELRSSASQCRRRSPRLVDNAGGDSTAEQINSAKLNGFTEKSPPSKKRKSGKKVSFFIGDPIPEDEARSRWPWRYEGAKGLQNNRQSSKHEVDNNDDEELVLNIKCHYSQAEILKTVFDLGDCAYVKSFLRQQMVKTFRVQWFFRAEDTVIKDDGRSHDKKRLFYSTLMNDNLLDCIVSKVKVVQIAPNVNLKEKSIPPCDFYFDMKYSVDYSTFSTIITDGASSDDVCEPELALLDMYSGCGGMSTGLCLGTKACGVDLVTRWAVDIDKAACESLKLNHPETQIRNESAEDLLDLLKEWDCMCKRYGSHEGKELRRRINGETDEDKRSKMDHKNSDEYEVEKLVDICYGDPTETGKLGLKFKVRWVGYGPSDDTWEPIESLRKCQDRIRDFVLKGMKAKILPRPGDVAVICGGPPCQGISGYNRFRNVDSPLDDERNRQIVIFMDIIDFLRPKFVLMENVIDILRFADGCLGRYAMSRLVRMHYQARLGIMAAGCYGLPQFRLRVFLWGAQPHEASILNPYVGTFGMSW
;
A
#
# COMPACT_ATOMS: atom_id res chain seq x y z
N MET A 1 -54.84 20.62 14.88
CA MET A 1 -55.42 19.98 13.67
C MET A 1 -54.25 19.25 13.03
N ALA A 2 -53.93 18.01 13.46
CA ALA A 2 -54.53 16.73 13.01
C ALA A 2 -54.36 16.59 11.48
N ASP A 3 -53.66 15.60 10.92
CA ASP A 3 -53.61 14.18 11.32
C ASP A 3 -52.29 13.47 10.95
N MET A 4 -52.01 12.41 11.72
CA MET A 4 -50.96 11.42 11.50
C MET A 4 -51.38 10.36 10.47
N ALA A 5 -50.41 9.80 9.73
CA ALA A 5 -50.54 8.45 9.19
C ALA A 5 -49.21 7.71 9.30
N GLN A 6 -49.21 6.69 10.16
CA GLN A 6 -48.16 5.69 10.35
C GLN A 6 -48.15 4.73 9.15
N THR A 7 -46.98 4.37 8.65
CA THR A 7 -46.79 3.18 7.83
C THR A 7 -45.79 2.25 8.51
N HIS A 8 -46.27 1.04 8.78
CA HIS A 8 -45.59 -0.01 9.52
C HIS A 8 -44.38 -0.58 8.77
N SER A 9 -43.34 -0.86 9.55
CA SER A 9 -42.15 -1.64 9.21
C SER A 9 -42.51 -3.12 9.10
N GLU A 10 -42.43 -3.70 7.89
CA GLU A 10 -42.44 -5.15 7.70
C GLU A 10 -41.04 -5.73 7.94
N ASN A 11 -40.94 -6.68 8.87
CA ASN A 11 -39.72 -7.46 9.12
C ASN A 11 -39.46 -8.43 7.95
N PRO A 12 -38.21 -8.63 7.50
CA PRO A 12 -37.88 -9.66 6.53
C PRO A 12 -37.97 -11.07 7.15
N PRO A 13 -38.25 -12.12 6.34
CA PRO A 13 -38.54 -13.46 6.84
C PRO A 13 -37.29 -14.18 7.38
N LEU A 14 -37.50 -14.84 8.52
CA LEU A 14 -36.57 -15.77 9.17
C LEU A 14 -36.24 -16.96 8.26
N ALA A 15 -34.96 -17.32 8.19
CA ALA A 15 -34.47 -18.51 7.49
C ALA A 15 -35.07 -19.81 8.09
N PRO A 16 -35.34 -20.83 7.26
CA PRO A 16 -35.93 -22.08 7.74
C PRO A 16 -34.88 -22.92 8.48
N THR A 17 -35.29 -23.46 9.64
CA THR A 17 -34.60 -24.50 10.39
C THR A 17 -34.64 -25.85 9.65
N PRO A 18 -33.61 -26.71 9.74
CA PRO A 18 -33.62 -27.99 9.05
C PRO A 18 -34.57 -28.98 9.73
N SER A 19 -35.61 -29.40 9.00
CA SER A 19 -36.49 -30.49 9.38
C SER A 19 -35.78 -31.83 9.25
N GLN A 20 -35.91 -32.64 10.29
CA GLN A 20 -35.56 -34.05 10.33
C GLN A 20 -36.29 -34.83 9.22
N LEU A 21 -35.53 -35.60 8.44
CA LEU A 21 -36.06 -36.73 7.67
C LEU A 21 -35.28 -37.99 8.05
N THR A 22 -36.08 -38.97 8.41
CA THR A 22 -35.77 -40.30 8.92
C THR A 22 -35.44 -41.28 7.80
N GLY A 23 -34.39 -42.09 8.00
CA GLY A 23 -34.50 -43.55 7.90
C GLY A 23 -33.99 -44.26 6.64
N ASN A 24 -33.09 -45.22 6.91
CA ASN A 24 -32.83 -46.51 6.24
C ASN A 24 -31.73 -46.51 5.14
N SER A 25 -30.50 -46.98 5.44
CA SER A 25 -29.99 -48.38 5.58
C SER A 25 -29.26 -48.76 4.27
N ASP A 26 -28.00 -49.23 4.19
CA ASP A 26 -27.22 -50.16 5.01
C ASP A 26 -25.70 -49.91 4.90
N PRO A 27 -24.88 -50.43 5.85
CA PRO A 27 -23.42 -50.34 5.82
C PRO A 27 -22.76 -51.59 5.22
N ALA A 28 -21.76 -51.41 4.35
CA ALA A 28 -20.86 -52.48 3.91
C ALA A 28 -19.53 -52.43 4.67
N THR A 29 -19.18 -53.58 5.23
CA THR A 29 -18.02 -53.93 6.07
C THR A 29 -16.68 -53.92 5.31
N PRO A 30 -15.54 -53.68 6.00
CA PRO A 30 -14.21 -53.98 5.49
C PRO A 30 -13.77 -55.40 5.89
N HIS A 31 -13.15 -56.14 4.96
CA HIS A 31 -12.51 -57.42 5.21
C HIS A 31 -11.08 -57.25 5.82
N PRO A 32 -10.65 -58.14 6.73
CA PRO A 32 -9.32 -58.11 7.35
C PRO A 32 -8.34 -59.13 6.71
N SER A 33 -7.03 -58.89 6.81
CA SER A 33 -6.02 -59.97 6.74
C SER A 33 -4.72 -59.61 7.49
N SER A 34 -4.42 -60.45 8.51
CA SER A 34 -3.11 -60.91 9.03
C SER A 34 -2.01 -59.88 9.34
N ARG A 35 -1.69 -59.61 10.61
CA ARG A 35 -0.80 -60.38 11.54
C ARG A 35 0.64 -60.53 11.04
N ASP A 36 1.56 -59.85 11.72
CA ASP A 36 2.69 -60.49 12.41
C ASP A 36 3.07 -59.69 13.67
N GLU A 37 3.28 -60.44 14.75
CA GLU A 37 3.58 -59.99 16.11
C GLU A 37 5.10 -59.88 16.34
N ALA A 38 5.53 -58.89 17.12
CA ALA A 38 6.68 -59.02 18.02
C ALA A 38 6.62 -57.98 19.15
N THR A 39 6.00 -58.41 20.24
CA THR A 39 6.23 -58.11 21.68
C THR A 39 7.22 -57.02 22.10
N GLY A 40 6.77 -56.17 23.04
CA GLY A 40 7.64 -55.37 23.91
C GLY A 40 6.86 -54.35 24.74
N GLY A 41 6.14 -54.80 25.77
CA GLY A 41 5.39 -53.94 26.67
C GLY A 41 6.27 -53.25 27.72
N MET A 42 5.88 -52.04 28.11
CA MET A 42 5.95 -51.58 29.50
C MET A 42 4.98 -50.40 29.69
N ASP A 43 4.03 -50.62 30.59
CA ASP A 43 3.11 -49.65 31.17
C ASP A 43 3.85 -48.47 31.78
N ASN A 44 3.28 -47.26 31.64
CA ASN A 44 3.09 -46.32 32.74
C ASN A 44 2.24 -45.12 32.29
N SER A 45 0.95 -45.16 32.62
CA SER A 45 0.14 -43.95 32.75
C SER A 45 0.52 -43.19 34.03
N PRO A 46 0.48 -41.84 34.02
CA PRO A 46 -0.48 -41.24 34.93
C PRO A 46 -1.23 -40.02 34.35
N LYS A 47 -2.56 -40.06 34.58
CA LYS A 47 -3.44 -39.02 35.12
C LYS A 47 -3.47 -37.63 34.45
N SER A 48 -4.66 -37.37 33.92
CA SER A 48 -5.36 -36.10 33.76
C SER A 48 -5.03 -35.01 34.79
N ASN A 49 -4.81 -33.78 34.30
CA ASN A 49 -5.23 -32.55 34.96
C ASN A 49 -5.64 -31.52 33.90
N GLY A 50 -6.95 -31.37 33.73
CA GLY A 50 -7.54 -30.23 33.05
C GLY A 50 -7.72 -29.04 34.00
N VAL A 51 -7.94 -27.87 33.39
CA VAL A 51 -8.49 -26.65 33.98
C VAL A 51 -7.51 -25.76 34.77
N SER A 52 -6.70 -24.96 34.06
CA SER A 52 -6.21 -23.65 34.58
C SER A 52 -5.70 -22.66 33.52
N ALA A 53 -5.84 -22.91 32.20
CA ALA A 53 -5.26 -22.02 31.18
C ALA A 53 -6.20 -20.90 30.69
N ALA A 54 -7.51 -20.97 30.97
CA ALA A 54 -8.51 -20.05 30.40
C ALA A 54 -8.77 -18.77 31.21
N LYS A 55 -8.26 -18.67 32.45
CA LYS A 55 -8.42 -17.46 33.30
C LYS A 55 -7.21 -16.51 33.27
N ALA A 56 -6.04 -16.99 32.82
CA ALA A 56 -4.84 -16.17 32.70
C ALA A 56 -4.82 -15.30 31.42
N SER A 57 -5.57 -15.70 30.39
CA SER A 57 -5.68 -14.99 29.11
C SER A 57 -6.63 -13.78 29.17
N ASN A 58 -7.67 -13.80 30.00
CA ASN A 58 -8.60 -12.67 30.13
C ASN A 58 -8.03 -11.49 30.93
N ARG A 59 -7.18 -11.72 31.95
CA ARG A 59 -6.47 -10.63 32.66
C ARG A 59 -5.49 -9.88 31.77
N LYS A 60 -4.89 -10.58 30.78
CA LYS A 60 -3.90 -10.00 29.87
C LYS A 60 -4.51 -9.16 28.75
N ILE A 61 -5.79 -9.39 28.44
CA ILE A 61 -6.56 -8.56 27.49
C ILE A 61 -7.05 -7.26 28.16
N GLU A 62 -7.36 -7.27 29.46
CA GLU A 62 -7.65 -6.03 30.23
C GLU A 62 -6.39 -5.16 30.42
N GLU A 63 -5.20 -5.74 30.64
CA GLU A 63 -3.92 -4.98 30.67
C GLU A 63 -3.52 -4.42 29.29
N LEU A 64 -3.93 -5.07 28.19
CA LEU A 64 -3.75 -4.55 26.83
C LEU A 64 -4.73 -3.41 26.49
N ARG A 65 -5.93 -3.40 27.10
CA ARG A 65 -6.85 -2.27 27.02
C ARG A 65 -6.36 -1.07 27.83
N SER A 66 -5.78 -1.27 29.02
CA SER A 66 -5.26 -0.16 29.85
C SER A 66 -3.98 0.48 29.27
N SER A 67 -3.12 -0.31 28.61
CA SER A 67 -1.90 0.18 27.96
C SER A 67 -2.15 0.87 26.61
N ALA A 68 -3.25 0.55 25.92
CA ALA A 68 -3.70 1.29 24.73
C ALA A 68 -4.35 2.65 25.09
N SER A 69 -4.90 2.80 26.29
CA SER A 69 -5.45 4.06 26.81
C SER A 69 -4.42 5.01 27.45
N GLN A 70 -3.15 4.62 27.57
CA GLN A 70 -2.08 5.45 28.18
C GLN A 70 -1.06 6.03 27.20
N CYS A 71 -1.26 5.93 25.88
CA CYS A 71 -0.41 6.66 24.92
C CYS A 71 -0.94 8.08 24.69
N ARG A 72 -0.88 8.91 25.75
CA ARG A 72 -1.10 10.36 25.67
C ARG A 72 0.09 11.02 24.98
N ARG A 73 -0.22 11.68 23.86
CA ARG A 73 0.67 12.39 22.95
C ARG A 73 1.57 13.41 23.67
N ARG A 74 2.86 13.43 23.33
CA ARG A 74 3.71 14.62 23.40
C ARG A 74 4.14 15.00 21.99
N SER A 75 4.11 16.30 21.69
CA SER A 75 4.63 16.88 20.44
C SER A 75 6.13 16.56 20.26
N PRO A 76 6.63 16.46 19.01
CA PRO A 76 8.04 16.21 18.75
C PRO A 76 8.93 17.32 19.33
N ARG A 77 9.90 16.94 20.17
CA ARG A 77 10.95 17.84 20.65
C ARG A 77 12.07 17.87 19.62
N LEU A 78 12.43 19.07 19.16
CA LEU A 78 13.77 19.32 18.64
C LEU A 78 14.71 19.30 19.86
N VAL A 79 15.68 18.39 19.85
CA VAL A 79 16.73 18.32 20.87
C VAL A 79 18.04 18.72 20.20
N ASP A 80 18.55 19.90 20.57
CA ASP A 80 19.93 20.29 20.35
C ASP A 80 20.81 19.49 21.32
N ASN A 81 21.76 18.69 20.81
CA ASN A 81 22.78 18.04 21.63
C ASN A 81 24.14 18.70 21.37
N ALA A 82 24.71 19.27 22.44
CA ALA A 82 26.07 19.78 22.52
C ALA A 82 26.82 19.07 23.67
N GLY A 83 28.08 18.67 23.41
CA GLY A 83 29.08 18.09 24.33
C GLY A 83 29.06 16.56 24.37
N GLY A 84 30.09 15.78 23.99
CA GLY A 84 31.55 15.82 24.22
C GLY A 84 31.91 14.67 25.19
N ASP A 85 32.95 13.84 25.12
CA ASP A 85 34.27 13.74 24.44
C ASP A 85 34.79 12.30 24.70
N SER A 86 35.42 11.52 23.82
CA SER A 86 36.89 11.41 23.57
C SER A 86 37.13 10.00 22.94
N THR A 87 37.96 9.78 21.92
CA THR A 87 39.43 9.69 21.99
C THR A 87 40.08 9.46 20.61
N ALA A 88 41.26 10.05 20.45
CA ALA A 88 42.46 9.62 19.69
C ALA A 88 42.62 9.85 18.16
N GLU A 89 43.61 10.72 17.85
CA GLU A 89 44.66 10.63 16.79
C GLU A 89 44.26 10.85 15.32
N GLN A 90 44.96 11.60 14.44
CA GLN A 90 46.27 12.26 14.39
C GLN A 90 46.27 13.32 13.23
N ILE A 91 46.95 14.45 13.45
CA ILE A 91 47.86 15.17 12.51
C ILE A 91 47.34 15.62 11.12
N ASN A 92 47.15 16.93 10.86
CA ASN A 92 48.19 17.85 10.33
C ASN A 92 47.65 19.27 10.04
N SER A 93 48.56 20.24 10.22
CA SER A 93 48.39 21.70 10.14
C SER A 93 48.36 22.28 8.72
N ALA A 94 47.57 23.33 8.50
CA ALA A 94 47.96 24.48 7.67
C ALA A 94 47.17 25.76 8.04
N LYS A 95 47.92 26.83 8.24
CA LYS A 95 47.55 28.18 8.69
C LYS A 95 46.65 28.92 7.67
N LEU A 96 45.79 29.82 8.16
CA LEU A 96 45.97 31.26 7.89
C LEU A 96 45.20 32.14 8.89
N ASN A 97 45.90 33.18 9.34
CA ASN A 97 45.48 34.24 10.26
C ASN A 97 44.39 35.15 9.66
N GLY A 98 43.61 35.78 10.54
CA GLY A 98 43.33 37.21 10.38
C GLY A 98 41.96 37.71 10.84
N PHE A 99 42.01 38.53 11.89
CA PHE A 99 41.11 39.65 12.25
C PHE A 99 40.10 39.43 13.38
N THR A 100 40.59 39.79 14.57
CA THR A 100 39.82 40.22 15.72
C THR A 100 39.34 41.66 15.52
N GLU A 101 38.02 41.87 15.44
CA GLU A 101 37.41 43.15 15.79
C GLU A 101 36.46 42.97 16.98
N LYS A 102 36.65 43.86 17.96
CA LYS A 102 35.96 43.90 19.24
C LYS A 102 34.49 44.28 19.05
N SER A 103 33.61 43.54 19.69
CA SER A 103 32.19 43.83 19.81
C SER A 103 31.93 45.08 20.69
N PRO A 104 31.05 46.02 20.28
CA PRO A 104 30.61 47.11 21.13
C PRO A 104 29.48 46.66 22.09
N PRO A 105 29.28 47.34 23.22
CA PRO A 105 28.37 46.89 24.27
C PRO A 105 26.91 46.93 23.81
N SER A 106 26.19 45.85 24.09
CA SER A 106 24.79 45.65 23.75
C SER A 106 23.88 46.65 24.47
N LYS A 107 23.41 47.66 23.74
CA LYS A 107 22.21 48.41 24.16
C LYS A 107 21.03 47.44 24.18
N LYS A 108 20.45 47.21 25.36
CA LYS A 108 19.15 46.55 25.54
C LYS A 108 18.10 47.24 24.66
N ARG A 109 17.80 46.68 23.47
CA ARG A 109 16.60 47.03 22.72
C ARG A 109 15.41 46.47 23.50
N LYS A 110 14.53 47.34 23.98
CA LYS A 110 13.20 46.94 24.46
C LYS A 110 12.53 46.15 23.34
N SER A 111 12.25 44.87 23.55
CA SER A 111 11.43 44.06 22.65
C SER A 111 10.01 44.61 22.72
N GLY A 112 9.53 45.22 21.63
CA GLY A 112 8.11 45.55 21.52
C GLY A 112 7.30 44.27 21.64
N LYS A 113 6.28 44.26 22.51
CA LYS A 113 5.31 43.16 22.58
C LYS A 113 4.78 42.91 21.16
N LYS A 114 4.94 41.69 20.65
CA LYS A 114 4.21 41.23 19.46
C LYS A 114 2.74 41.21 19.86
N VAL A 115 1.94 42.14 19.35
CA VAL A 115 0.50 42.18 19.65
C VAL A 115 -0.22 41.59 18.45
N SER A 116 -0.91 40.47 18.65
CA SER A 116 -1.85 39.91 17.68
C SER A 116 -3.27 40.40 18.02
N PHE A 117 -4.07 40.70 17.01
CA PHE A 117 -5.45 41.15 17.17
C PHE A 117 -6.33 40.72 16.01
N PHE A 118 -7.63 40.56 16.29
CA PHE A 118 -8.63 40.37 15.25
C PHE A 118 -8.91 41.70 14.54
N ILE A 119 -9.24 41.64 13.25
CA ILE A 119 -9.55 42.80 12.41
C ILE A 119 -11.00 42.69 11.94
N GLY A 120 -11.67 43.84 11.81
CA GLY A 120 -13.04 43.92 11.31
C GLY A 120 -14.09 43.69 12.38
N ASP A 121 -15.35 43.75 11.94
CA ASP A 121 -16.49 43.49 12.81
C ASP A 121 -16.61 42.00 13.11
N PRO A 122 -17.14 41.63 14.30
CA PRO A 122 -17.45 40.24 14.60
C PRO A 122 -18.43 39.65 13.58
N ILE A 123 -18.22 38.38 13.22
CA ILE A 123 -19.17 37.61 12.41
C ILE A 123 -20.51 37.57 13.17
N PRO A 124 -21.64 37.91 12.53
CA PRO A 124 -22.95 37.89 13.15
C PRO A 124 -23.25 36.56 13.85
N GLU A 125 -23.89 36.62 15.01
CA GLU A 125 -24.07 35.44 15.86
C GLU A 125 -24.84 34.31 15.16
N ASP A 126 -25.88 34.64 14.38
CA ASP A 126 -26.67 33.65 13.63
C ASP A 126 -25.83 32.94 12.55
N GLU A 127 -24.98 33.69 11.83
CA GLU A 127 -24.04 33.11 10.86
C GLU A 127 -23.01 32.23 11.58
N ALA A 128 -22.43 32.71 12.68
CA ALA A 128 -21.43 31.97 13.43
C ALA A 128 -22.00 30.66 14.02
N ARG A 129 -23.25 30.68 14.52
CA ARG A 129 -23.98 29.50 15.01
C ARG A 129 -24.30 28.52 13.89
N SER A 130 -24.60 29.02 12.69
CA SER A 130 -24.82 28.18 11.51
C SER A 130 -23.53 27.50 11.03
N ARG A 131 -22.40 28.23 11.00
CA ARG A 131 -21.12 27.72 10.48
C ARG A 131 -20.36 26.84 11.48
N TRP A 132 -20.47 27.13 12.78
CA TRP A 132 -19.75 26.43 13.84
C TRP A 132 -20.66 26.02 15.01
N PRO A 133 -21.73 25.24 14.75
CA PRO A 133 -22.75 24.94 15.75
C PRO A 133 -22.19 24.28 17.03
N TRP A 134 -21.21 23.38 16.87
CA TRP A 134 -20.52 22.69 17.97
C TRP A 134 -19.84 23.63 18.98
N ARG A 135 -19.58 24.89 18.62
CA ARG A 135 -19.02 25.90 19.54
C ARG A 135 -20.02 26.44 20.54
N TYR A 136 -21.31 26.22 20.28
CA TYR A 136 -22.42 26.80 21.04
C TYR A 136 -23.29 25.75 21.73
N GLU A 137 -23.19 24.48 21.34
CA GLU A 137 -24.03 23.38 21.83
C GLU A 137 -23.73 22.99 23.30
N GLY A 138 -22.51 23.20 23.80
CA GLY A 138 -22.13 22.92 25.20
C GLY A 138 -22.60 23.96 26.24
N ALA A 139 -23.07 25.14 25.82
CA ALA A 139 -23.44 26.21 26.74
C ALA A 139 -24.83 26.01 27.39
N LYS A 140 -25.67 25.11 26.88
CA LYS A 140 -27.06 24.92 27.35
C LYS A 140 -27.20 23.95 28.54
N GLY A 141 -26.18 23.16 28.87
CA GLY A 141 -26.25 22.17 29.95
C GLY A 141 -25.97 22.69 31.37
N LEU A 142 -25.36 23.87 31.52
CA LEU A 142 -24.80 24.33 32.80
C LEU A 142 -25.60 25.44 33.50
N GLN A 143 -26.67 25.97 32.90
CA GLN A 143 -27.51 26.98 33.55
C GLN A 143 -28.67 26.43 34.39
N ASN A 144 -29.03 25.14 34.23
CA ASN A 144 -30.17 24.55 34.96
C ASN A 144 -29.82 23.72 36.21
N ASN A 145 -28.54 23.54 36.56
CA ASN A 145 -28.14 22.70 37.70
C ASN A 145 -27.34 23.42 38.78
N ARG A 146 -27.76 24.64 39.14
CA ARG A 146 -27.42 25.24 40.45
C ARG A 146 -28.45 24.86 41.51
N GLN A 147 -28.70 23.57 41.69
CA GLN A 147 -29.20 23.02 42.95
C GLN A 147 -29.10 21.49 42.91
N SER A 148 -28.51 20.93 43.97
CA SER A 148 -28.39 19.50 44.29
C SER A 148 -27.33 18.66 43.55
N SER A 149 -26.16 18.52 44.19
CA SER A 149 -25.73 17.29 44.85
C SER A 149 -24.20 17.18 44.87
N LYS A 150 -23.65 17.00 46.08
CA LYS A 150 -22.29 16.52 46.30
C LYS A 150 -22.26 15.05 45.90
N HIS A 151 -21.48 14.70 44.89
CA HIS A 151 -20.88 13.37 44.81
C HIS A 151 -19.49 13.48 44.18
N GLU A 152 -18.56 12.75 44.79
CA GLU A 152 -17.14 12.66 44.45
C GLU A 152 -16.97 12.11 43.02
N VAL A 153 -16.09 12.74 42.24
CA VAL A 153 -15.78 12.33 40.87
C VAL A 153 -14.31 11.89 40.79
N ASP A 154 -14.17 10.68 40.25
CA ASP A 154 -12.94 9.99 39.88
C ASP A 154 -12.21 10.74 38.75
N ASN A 155 -10.89 10.83 38.84
CA ASN A 155 -10.04 11.63 37.95
C ASN A 155 -9.90 10.98 36.57
N ASN A 156 -10.76 11.36 35.61
CA ASN A 156 -10.52 11.17 34.18
C ASN A 156 -10.37 12.54 33.49
N ASP A 157 -9.12 12.96 33.30
CA ASP A 157 -8.68 14.22 32.69
C ASP A 157 -8.95 14.27 31.17
N ASP A 158 -10.19 14.17 30.71
CA ASP A 158 -10.60 14.56 29.37
C ASP A 158 -11.80 15.52 29.47
N GLU A 159 -11.58 16.62 30.21
CA GLU A 159 -12.47 17.78 30.14
C GLU A 159 -12.39 18.39 28.75
N GLU A 160 -13.41 18.13 27.95
CA GLU A 160 -13.81 18.95 26.81
C GLU A 160 -13.86 20.41 27.28
N LEU A 161 -12.81 21.17 26.95
CA LEU A 161 -12.74 22.60 27.22
C LEU A 161 -13.90 23.26 26.48
N VAL A 162 -15.02 23.44 27.17
CA VAL A 162 -16.11 24.32 26.75
C VAL A 162 -15.55 25.74 26.79
N LEU A 163 -14.91 26.13 25.68
CA LEU A 163 -14.49 27.50 25.48
C LEU A 163 -15.76 28.36 25.44
N ASN A 164 -15.94 29.23 26.44
CA ASN A 164 -16.97 30.27 26.40
C ASN A 164 -16.63 31.25 25.26
N ILE A 165 -17.06 30.93 24.05
CA ILE A 165 -16.79 31.71 22.84
C ILE A 165 -17.71 32.92 22.83
N LYS A 166 -17.09 34.11 22.82
CA LYS A 166 -17.82 35.38 22.81
C LYS A 166 -18.29 35.78 21.42
N CYS A 167 -17.44 35.59 20.41
CA CYS A 167 -17.69 35.97 19.01
C CYS A 167 -16.64 35.33 18.10
N HIS A 168 -16.87 35.40 16.78
CA HIS A 168 -15.95 34.95 15.74
C HIS A 168 -15.51 36.12 14.87
N TYR A 169 -14.36 36.01 14.21
CA TYR A 169 -13.82 37.00 13.28
C TYR A 169 -13.35 36.29 12.02
N SER A 170 -13.40 36.97 10.88
CA SER A 170 -12.90 36.47 9.59
C SER A 170 -11.42 36.78 9.35
N GLN A 171 -10.86 37.74 10.08
CA GLN A 171 -9.49 38.23 9.88
C GLN A 171 -8.73 38.46 11.18
N ALA A 172 -7.40 38.33 11.11
CA ALA A 172 -6.49 38.69 12.19
C ALA A 172 -5.18 39.29 11.65
N GLU A 173 -4.63 40.26 12.38
CA GLU A 173 -3.28 40.78 12.13
C GLU A 173 -2.28 40.11 13.07
N ILE A 174 -1.28 39.46 12.48
CA ILE A 174 -0.16 38.87 13.19
C ILE A 174 1.13 39.39 12.54
N LEU A 175 1.97 40.08 13.32
CA LEU A 175 3.26 40.61 12.86
C LEU A 175 3.15 41.50 11.61
N LYS A 176 2.10 42.34 11.54
CA LYS A 176 1.78 43.21 10.39
C LYS A 176 1.38 42.48 9.11
N THR A 177 1.07 41.20 9.21
CA THR A 177 0.50 40.41 8.11
C THR A 177 -0.96 40.12 8.45
N VAL A 178 -1.86 40.41 7.51
CA VAL A 178 -3.27 40.07 7.63
C VAL A 178 -3.47 38.63 7.19
N PHE A 179 -4.21 37.88 8.00
CA PHE A 179 -4.64 36.52 7.73
C PHE A 179 -6.16 36.49 7.61
N ASP A 180 -6.65 35.85 6.56
CA ASP A 180 -8.04 35.58 6.24
C ASP A 180 -8.39 34.13 6.57
N LEU A 181 -9.67 33.85 6.84
CA LEU A 181 -10.16 32.48 6.89
C LEU A 181 -9.87 31.76 5.56
N GLY A 182 -9.23 30.59 5.66
CA GLY A 182 -8.81 29.79 4.51
C GLY A 182 -7.32 29.94 4.14
N ASP A 183 -6.63 30.92 4.72
CA ASP A 183 -5.18 31.04 4.55
C ASP A 183 -4.42 29.87 5.18
N CYS A 184 -3.31 29.49 4.54
CA CYS A 184 -2.36 28.54 5.09
C CYS A 184 -1.22 29.26 5.81
N ALA A 185 -0.77 28.70 6.94
CA ALA A 185 0.25 29.32 7.78
C ALA A 185 1.15 28.29 8.46
N TYR A 186 2.38 28.67 8.75
CA TYR A 186 3.21 27.96 9.72
C TYR A 186 2.73 28.26 11.14
N VAL A 187 2.59 27.21 11.96
CA VAL A 187 2.13 27.32 13.35
C VAL A 187 3.16 26.68 14.28
N LYS A 188 3.51 27.38 15.37
CA LYS A 188 4.36 26.84 16.44
C LYS A 188 3.50 26.21 17.53
N SER A 189 3.93 25.06 18.06
CA SER A 189 3.33 24.46 19.25
C SER A 189 3.77 25.22 20.51
N PHE A 190 2.82 25.75 21.29
CA PHE A 190 3.08 26.34 22.60
C PHE A 190 2.34 25.58 23.71
N LEU A 191 2.93 25.56 24.90
CA LEU A 191 2.30 25.05 26.12
C LEU A 191 1.25 26.04 26.64
N ARG A 192 0.14 25.47 27.11
CA ARG A 192 -1.10 26.15 27.55
C ARG A 192 -0.83 27.37 28.44
N GLN A 193 -1.19 28.55 27.95
CA GLN A 193 -1.50 29.74 28.76
C GLN A 193 -3.01 30.03 28.65
N GLN A 194 -3.56 30.84 29.55
CA GLN A 194 -4.98 31.25 29.52
C GLN A 194 -5.37 31.75 28.11
N MET A 195 -6.31 31.05 27.48
CA MET A 195 -6.68 31.24 26.07
C MET A 195 -7.64 32.42 25.89
N VAL A 196 -7.12 33.60 25.55
CA VAL A 196 -7.94 34.82 25.33
C VAL A 196 -8.27 35.07 23.85
N LYS A 197 -7.35 34.73 22.92
CA LYS A 197 -7.55 34.84 21.47
C LYS A 197 -7.10 33.55 20.81
N THR A 198 -8.03 32.85 20.15
CA THR A 198 -7.75 31.55 19.54
C THR A 198 -8.12 31.53 18.06
N PHE A 199 -7.54 30.58 17.35
CA PHE A 199 -7.90 30.23 15.99
C PHE A 199 -7.95 28.70 15.87
N ARG A 200 -8.81 28.21 14.98
CA ARG A 200 -8.88 26.78 14.66
C ARG A 200 -8.16 26.53 13.34
N VAL A 201 -7.33 25.50 13.30
CA VAL A 201 -6.61 25.08 12.09
C VAL A 201 -7.03 23.69 11.66
N GLN A 202 -6.96 23.46 10.36
CA GLN A 202 -6.90 22.14 9.76
C GLN A 202 -5.43 21.83 9.45
N TRP A 203 -4.90 20.74 10.00
CA TRP A 203 -3.50 20.38 9.78
C TRP A 203 -3.27 19.73 8.42
N PHE A 204 -2.09 20.00 7.87
CA PHE A 204 -1.47 19.20 6.82
C PHE A 204 -0.42 18.28 7.44
N PHE A 205 -0.25 17.09 6.86
CA PHE A 205 0.85 16.18 7.19
C PHE A 205 1.94 16.29 6.14
N ARG A 206 3.20 16.33 6.56
CA ARG A 206 4.32 15.93 5.71
C ARG A 206 4.39 14.41 5.66
N ALA A 207 5.13 13.84 4.71
CA ALA A 207 5.33 12.40 4.65
C ALA A 207 5.85 11.84 5.99
N GLU A 208 6.77 12.55 6.63
CA GLU A 208 7.38 12.16 7.91
C GLU A 208 6.42 12.23 9.11
N ASP A 209 5.34 13.02 9.00
CA ASP A 209 4.32 13.15 10.05
C ASP A 209 3.33 11.97 10.02
N THR A 210 3.32 11.17 8.95
CA THR A 210 2.42 10.03 8.75
C THR A 210 3.01 8.72 9.31
N VAL A 211 2.33 7.59 9.09
CA VAL A 211 2.86 6.25 9.40
C VAL A 211 4.21 5.98 8.74
N ILE A 212 4.54 6.67 7.64
CA ILE A 212 5.77 6.50 6.86
C ILE A 212 7.02 6.89 7.68
N LYS A 213 6.94 7.90 8.56
CA LYS A 213 8.05 8.38 9.38
C LYS A 213 9.34 8.63 8.55
N ASP A 214 10.48 8.05 8.95
CA ASP A 214 11.79 8.32 8.36
C ASP A 214 11.92 7.97 6.87
N ASP A 215 11.11 7.03 6.36
CA ASP A 215 11.04 6.72 4.93
C ASP A 215 10.52 7.91 4.10
N GLY A 216 9.88 8.89 4.75
CA GLY A 216 9.39 10.13 4.17
C GLY A 216 10.50 11.02 3.64
N ARG A 217 11.76 10.79 4.06
CA ARG A 217 12.91 11.60 3.62
C ARG A 217 13.14 11.59 2.11
N SER A 218 12.73 10.50 1.44
CA SER A 218 12.83 10.31 0.00
C SER A 218 11.70 10.96 -0.81
N HIS A 219 10.69 11.52 -0.14
CA HIS A 219 9.55 12.19 -0.79
C HIS A 219 9.85 13.65 -1.08
N ASP A 220 9.11 14.22 -2.04
CA ASP A 220 9.14 15.64 -2.30
C ASP A 220 8.74 16.44 -1.05
N LYS A 221 9.67 17.27 -0.55
CA LYS A 221 9.49 18.07 0.66
C LYS A 221 8.43 19.16 0.54
N LYS A 222 8.02 19.49 -0.70
CA LYS A 222 6.91 20.41 -0.99
C LYS A 222 5.55 19.72 -0.98
N ARG A 223 5.50 18.38 -1.06
CA ARG A 223 4.25 17.64 -1.03
C ARG A 223 3.73 17.50 0.39
N LEU A 224 2.45 17.85 0.58
CA LEU A 224 1.71 17.71 1.81
C LEU A 224 0.50 16.80 1.59
N PHE A 225 -0.06 16.31 2.70
CA PHE A 225 -1.30 15.56 2.72
C PHE A 225 -2.34 16.31 3.55
N TYR A 226 -3.49 16.59 2.95
CA TYR A 226 -4.61 17.24 3.64
C TYR A 226 -5.14 16.30 4.73
N SER A 227 -5.58 16.81 5.88
CA SER A 227 -6.16 15.97 6.94
C SER A 227 -7.57 16.42 7.31
N THR A 228 -8.21 15.66 8.19
CA THR A 228 -9.40 16.07 8.95
C THR A 228 -9.06 16.47 10.39
N LEU A 229 -7.78 16.38 10.79
CA LEU A 229 -7.33 16.72 12.14
C LEU A 229 -7.38 18.24 12.36
N MET A 230 -8.26 18.71 13.25
CA MET A 230 -8.36 20.12 13.61
C MET A 230 -7.99 20.36 15.08
N ASN A 231 -7.36 21.50 15.36
CA ASN A 231 -7.08 21.94 16.73
C ASN A 231 -7.24 23.44 16.92
N ASP A 232 -7.54 23.82 18.15
CA ASP A 232 -7.57 25.21 18.59
C ASP A 232 -6.21 25.62 19.16
N ASN A 233 -5.72 26.77 18.73
CA ASN A 233 -4.42 27.31 19.10
C ASN A 233 -4.54 28.78 19.50
N LEU A 234 -3.59 29.29 20.28
CA LEU A 234 -3.48 30.72 20.56
C LEU A 234 -3.09 31.47 19.29
N LEU A 235 -3.67 32.65 19.06
CA LEU A 235 -3.39 33.45 17.86
C LEU A 235 -1.88 33.74 17.66
N ASP A 236 -1.13 33.87 18.76
CA ASP A 236 0.32 34.07 18.77
C ASP A 236 1.14 32.86 18.28
N CYS A 237 0.51 31.68 18.10
CA CYS A 237 1.17 30.51 17.53
C CYS A 237 1.43 30.66 16.03
N ILE A 238 0.73 31.56 15.32
CA ILE A 238 0.94 31.80 13.89
C ILE A 238 2.32 32.45 13.68
N VAL A 239 3.12 31.87 12.78
CA VAL A 239 4.48 32.32 12.45
C VAL A 239 4.51 33.16 11.19
N SER A 240 3.97 32.62 10.09
CA SER A 240 3.99 33.25 8.76
C SER A 240 2.97 32.62 7.83
N LYS A 241 2.50 33.38 6.84
CA LYS A 241 1.63 32.91 5.75
C LYS A 241 2.42 32.06 4.76
N VAL A 242 1.76 31.08 4.16
CA VAL A 242 2.37 30.10 3.26
C VAL A 242 1.41 29.82 2.10
N LYS A 243 1.92 29.73 0.87
CA LYS A 243 1.12 29.39 -0.31
C LYS A 243 1.08 27.88 -0.53
N VAL A 244 -0.05 27.27 -0.22
CA VAL A 244 -0.34 25.85 -0.44
C VAL A 244 -1.33 25.70 -1.59
N VAL A 245 -1.04 24.86 -2.58
CA VAL A 245 -1.89 24.67 -3.77
C VAL A 245 -2.40 23.24 -3.86
N GLN A 246 -3.70 23.06 -4.05
CA GLN A 246 -4.27 21.76 -4.43
C GLN A 246 -3.97 21.51 -5.91
N ILE A 247 -3.48 20.32 -6.25
CA ILE A 247 -3.26 19.90 -7.63
C ILE A 247 -4.12 18.69 -7.98
N ALA A 248 -4.40 18.54 -9.28
CA ALA A 248 -5.09 17.36 -9.78
C ALA A 248 -4.20 16.12 -9.59
N PRO A 249 -4.76 15.01 -9.09
CA PRO A 249 -4.01 13.77 -8.95
C PRO A 249 -3.59 13.22 -10.31
N ASN A 250 -2.33 12.81 -10.47
CA ASN A 250 -1.84 12.21 -11.71
C ASN A 250 -0.72 11.20 -11.42
N VAL A 251 -0.84 10.00 -11.99
CA VAL A 251 0.11 8.87 -11.84
C VAL A 251 1.54 9.25 -12.26
N ASN A 252 1.65 10.20 -13.20
CA ASN A 252 2.89 10.69 -13.78
C ASN A 252 3.06 12.20 -13.54
N LEU A 253 2.82 12.66 -12.31
CA LEU A 253 3.10 14.04 -11.90
C LEU A 253 4.56 14.40 -12.24
N LYS A 254 4.73 15.26 -13.24
CA LYS A 254 6.03 15.85 -13.58
C LYS A 254 6.17 17.13 -12.77
N GLU A 255 7.33 17.35 -12.17
CA GLU A 255 7.60 18.55 -11.35
C GLU A 255 7.25 19.87 -12.07
N LYS A 256 7.39 19.90 -13.40
CA LYS A 256 7.04 21.06 -14.26
C LYS A 256 5.54 21.39 -14.33
N SER A 257 4.64 20.50 -13.91
CA SER A 257 3.19 20.76 -13.90
C SER A 257 2.70 21.41 -12.61
N ILE A 258 3.57 21.62 -11.61
CA ILE A 258 3.20 22.19 -10.31
C ILE A 258 3.28 23.72 -10.41
N PRO A 259 2.18 24.46 -10.15
CA PRO A 259 2.21 25.93 -10.13
C PRO A 259 3.20 26.47 -9.09
N PRO A 260 3.72 27.71 -9.24
CA PRO A 260 4.61 28.30 -8.23
C PRO A 260 3.92 28.38 -6.85
N CYS A 261 4.41 27.59 -5.90
CA CYS A 261 3.90 27.47 -4.53
C CYS A 261 5.02 27.12 -3.54
N ASP A 262 4.76 27.34 -2.26
CA ASP A 262 5.65 26.86 -1.19
C ASP A 262 5.44 25.35 -0.97
N PHE A 263 4.17 24.92 -0.98
CA PHE A 263 3.75 23.53 -0.87
C PHE A 263 2.58 23.21 -1.78
N TYR A 264 2.35 21.93 -2.04
CA TYR A 264 1.18 21.44 -2.76
C TYR A 264 0.63 20.17 -2.12
N PHE A 265 -0.60 19.82 -2.45
CA PHE A 265 -1.21 18.54 -2.08
C PHE A 265 -2.14 18.03 -3.18
N ASP A 266 -2.17 16.71 -3.34
CA ASP A 266 -3.02 15.97 -4.28
C ASP A 266 -3.91 14.95 -3.54
N MET A 267 -3.57 14.64 -2.28
CA MET A 267 -4.20 13.61 -1.47
C MET A 267 -4.53 14.09 -0.06
N LYS A 268 -5.48 13.40 0.56
CA LYS A 268 -5.73 13.46 2.01
C LYS A 268 -5.09 12.27 2.72
N TYR A 269 -4.69 12.46 3.97
CA TYR A 269 -4.23 11.43 4.88
C TYR A 269 -5.17 11.31 6.09
N SER A 270 -5.63 10.08 6.34
CA SER A 270 -6.34 9.69 7.56
C SER A 270 -5.49 8.72 8.37
N VAL A 271 -5.47 8.90 9.68
CA VAL A 271 -4.80 7.99 10.61
C VAL A 271 -5.44 6.59 10.57
N ASP A 272 -6.76 6.54 10.37
CA ASP A 272 -7.50 5.29 10.26
C ASP A 272 -7.02 4.49 9.05
N TYR A 273 -6.55 3.27 9.30
CA TYR A 273 -5.95 2.38 8.31
C TYR A 273 -4.77 2.99 7.54
N SER A 274 -4.15 4.06 8.06
CA SER A 274 -3.06 4.78 7.39
C SER A 274 -3.41 5.14 5.95
N THR A 275 -4.56 5.78 5.77
CA THR A 275 -5.21 5.91 4.48
C THR A 275 -4.77 7.18 3.74
N PHE A 276 -4.19 7.02 2.56
CA PHE A 276 -3.89 8.07 1.59
C PHE A 276 -4.92 8.02 0.46
N SER A 277 -5.77 9.04 0.33
CA SER A 277 -6.86 9.10 -0.66
C SER A 277 -6.71 10.29 -1.59
N THR A 278 -7.18 10.12 -2.83
CA THR A 278 -7.50 11.25 -3.69
C THR A 278 -8.61 12.11 -3.05
N ILE A 279 -8.49 13.43 -3.19
CA ILE A 279 -9.56 14.36 -2.83
C ILE A 279 -10.51 14.48 -4.03
N ILE A 280 -11.74 13.99 -3.87
CA ILE A 280 -12.77 14.10 -4.90
C ILE A 280 -13.05 15.59 -5.11
N THR A 281 -12.80 16.07 -6.32
CA THR A 281 -13.28 17.38 -6.78
C THR A 281 -14.56 17.12 -7.55
N ASP A 282 -15.64 17.80 -7.18
CA ASP A 282 -16.93 17.65 -7.85
C ASP A 282 -16.75 17.85 -9.36
N GLY A 283 -16.98 16.80 -10.16
CA GLY A 283 -16.80 16.85 -11.61
C GLY A 283 -16.34 15.57 -12.30
N ALA A 284 -15.97 14.50 -11.58
CA ALA A 284 -15.72 13.21 -12.20
C ALA A 284 -17.05 12.49 -12.47
N SER A 285 -17.62 12.69 -13.67
CA SER A 285 -18.66 11.81 -14.19
C SER A 285 -18.07 10.41 -14.31
N SER A 286 -18.60 9.47 -13.53
CA SER A 286 -18.43 8.05 -13.81
C SER A 286 -19.24 7.74 -15.06
N ASP A 287 -18.63 7.86 -16.24
CA ASP A 287 -19.18 7.23 -17.41
C ASP A 287 -19.18 5.73 -17.14
N ASP A 288 -20.38 5.16 -17.03
CA ASP A 288 -20.66 3.75 -16.84
C ASP A 288 -20.30 3.02 -18.15
N VAL A 289 -19.00 2.91 -18.41
CA VAL A 289 -18.47 2.06 -19.45
C VAL A 289 -18.42 0.67 -18.83
N CYS A 290 -19.12 -0.28 -19.46
CA CYS A 290 -18.97 -1.70 -19.18
C CYS A 290 -17.47 -2.04 -19.21
N GLU A 291 -16.80 -2.08 -18.05
CA GLU A 291 -15.36 -2.25 -18.02
C GLU A 291 -15.04 -3.65 -18.57
N PRO A 292 -14.07 -3.74 -19.49
CA PRO A 292 -13.63 -5.02 -20.03
C PRO A 292 -13.06 -5.89 -18.91
N GLU A 293 -12.92 -7.18 -19.21
CA GLU A 293 -12.17 -8.13 -18.38
C GLU A 293 -10.85 -7.52 -17.85
N LEU A 294 -10.67 -7.52 -16.53
CA LEU A 294 -9.49 -7.00 -15.85
C LEU A 294 -8.44 -8.09 -15.73
N ALA A 295 -7.23 -7.82 -16.22
CA ALA A 295 -6.12 -8.76 -16.16
C ALA A 295 -5.36 -8.65 -14.82
N LEU A 296 -5.22 -9.77 -14.12
CA LEU A 296 -4.46 -9.93 -12.89
C LEU A 296 -3.08 -10.59 -13.16
N LEU A 297 -2.04 -10.05 -12.53
CA LEU A 297 -0.73 -10.69 -12.34
C LEU A 297 -0.59 -11.10 -10.87
N ASP A 298 -0.42 -12.40 -10.61
CA ASP A 298 -0.17 -12.93 -9.26
C ASP A 298 1.32 -13.22 -9.06
N MET A 299 1.95 -12.49 -8.14
CA MET A 299 3.36 -12.62 -7.81
C MET A 299 3.55 -13.43 -6.53
N TYR A 300 4.53 -14.34 -6.52
CA TYR A 300 4.73 -15.27 -5.41
C TYR A 300 3.44 -16.08 -5.17
N SER A 301 2.88 -16.58 -6.26
CA SER A 301 1.49 -17.02 -6.31
C SER A 301 1.21 -18.23 -5.41
N GLY A 302 2.25 -19.02 -5.09
CA GLY A 302 2.10 -20.36 -4.56
C GLY A 302 1.15 -21.16 -5.45
N CYS A 303 0.23 -21.90 -4.83
CA CYS A 303 -0.84 -22.59 -5.54
C CYS A 303 -2.03 -21.69 -5.94
N GLY A 304 -1.92 -20.36 -5.79
CA GLY A 304 -2.91 -19.38 -6.25
C GLY A 304 -4.09 -19.13 -5.31
N GLY A 305 -3.92 -19.30 -4.00
CA GLY A 305 -5.01 -19.07 -3.04
C GLY A 305 -5.54 -17.62 -3.04
N MET A 306 -4.65 -16.64 -3.14
CA MET A 306 -5.01 -15.22 -3.17
C MET A 306 -5.67 -14.82 -4.49
N SER A 307 -5.04 -15.12 -5.64
CA SER A 307 -5.60 -14.84 -6.97
C SER A 307 -6.95 -15.51 -7.19
N THR A 308 -7.08 -16.80 -6.84
CA THR A 308 -8.37 -17.51 -6.91
C THR A 308 -9.44 -16.81 -6.09
N GLY A 309 -9.13 -16.46 -4.83
CA GLY A 309 -10.07 -15.75 -3.96
C GLY A 309 -10.48 -14.38 -4.50
N LEU A 310 -9.54 -13.61 -5.06
CA LEU A 310 -9.80 -12.31 -5.68
C LEU A 310 -10.71 -12.44 -6.91
N CYS A 311 -10.41 -13.36 -7.83
CA CYS A 311 -11.23 -13.59 -9.02
C CYS A 311 -12.65 -14.03 -8.66
N LEU A 312 -12.81 -14.92 -7.68
CA LEU A 312 -14.13 -15.34 -7.21
C LEU A 312 -14.91 -14.19 -6.55
N GLY A 313 -14.24 -13.41 -5.68
CA GLY A 313 -14.86 -12.29 -4.98
C GLY A 313 -15.29 -11.16 -5.92
N THR A 314 -14.45 -10.79 -6.88
CA THR A 314 -14.77 -9.77 -7.88
C THR A 314 -15.88 -10.21 -8.83
N LYS A 315 -15.88 -11.47 -9.25
CA LYS A 315 -16.95 -12.05 -10.07
C LYS A 315 -18.30 -12.00 -9.35
N ALA A 316 -18.34 -12.23 -8.04
CA ALA A 316 -19.55 -12.08 -7.24
C ALA A 316 -20.06 -10.62 -7.17
N CYS A 317 -19.17 -9.65 -7.39
CA CYS A 317 -19.49 -8.22 -7.47
C CYS A 317 -19.75 -7.73 -8.91
N GLY A 318 -19.83 -8.62 -9.90
CA GLY A 318 -20.07 -8.26 -11.30
C GLY A 318 -18.84 -7.74 -12.05
N VAL A 319 -17.65 -7.86 -11.48
CA VAL A 319 -16.37 -7.48 -12.13
C VAL A 319 -15.67 -8.75 -12.60
N ASP A 320 -15.33 -8.82 -13.88
CA ASP A 320 -14.62 -9.97 -14.43
C ASP A 320 -13.10 -9.79 -14.30
N LEU A 321 -12.54 -10.27 -13.19
CA LEU A 321 -11.09 -10.31 -12.95
C LEU A 321 -10.55 -11.69 -13.30
N VAL A 322 -9.54 -11.75 -14.18
CA VAL A 322 -8.93 -13.00 -14.63
C VAL A 322 -7.43 -12.99 -14.36
N THR A 323 -6.93 -14.04 -13.68
CA THR A 323 -5.50 -14.29 -13.55
C THR A 323 -4.91 -14.62 -14.92
N ARG A 324 -4.24 -13.65 -15.53
CA ARG A 324 -3.62 -13.83 -16.86
C ARG A 324 -2.20 -14.32 -16.75
N TRP A 325 -1.48 -13.89 -15.70
CA TRP A 325 -0.11 -14.27 -15.44
C TRP A 325 0.09 -14.62 -13.98
N ALA A 326 0.96 -15.59 -13.71
CA ALA A 326 1.42 -15.90 -12.36
C ALA A 326 2.89 -16.28 -12.37
N VAL A 327 3.61 -15.97 -11.28
CA VAL A 327 5.02 -16.31 -11.10
C VAL A 327 5.26 -16.91 -9.73
N ASP A 328 5.96 -18.05 -9.72
CA ASP A 328 6.48 -18.66 -8.50
C ASP A 328 7.75 -19.46 -8.80
N ILE A 329 8.67 -19.52 -7.84
CA ILE A 329 9.91 -20.29 -7.97
C ILE A 329 9.69 -21.78 -7.66
N ASP A 330 8.65 -22.13 -6.91
CA ASP A 330 8.32 -23.51 -6.59
C ASP A 330 7.54 -24.18 -7.72
N LYS A 331 8.12 -25.25 -8.26
CA LYS A 331 7.55 -25.97 -9.40
C LYS A 331 6.22 -26.65 -9.04
N ALA A 332 6.11 -27.25 -7.86
CA ALA A 332 4.90 -27.96 -7.44
C ALA A 332 3.72 -27.00 -7.23
N ALA A 333 4.00 -25.80 -6.72
CA ALA A 333 3.06 -24.71 -6.63
C ALA A 333 2.57 -24.25 -8.01
N CYS A 334 3.49 -24.06 -8.97
CA CYS A 334 3.17 -23.74 -10.36
C CYS A 334 2.29 -24.80 -11.02
N GLU A 335 2.64 -26.08 -10.87
CA GLU A 335 1.88 -27.22 -11.40
C GLU A 335 0.46 -27.26 -10.82
N SER A 336 0.33 -27.03 -9.51
CA SER A 336 -0.97 -26.97 -8.82
C SER A 336 -1.83 -25.82 -9.35
N LEU A 337 -1.25 -24.63 -9.50
CA LEU A 337 -1.95 -23.47 -10.05
C LEU A 337 -2.38 -23.73 -11.51
N LYS A 338 -1.53 -24.37 -12.32
CA LYS A 338 -1.82 -24.69 -13.72
C LYS A 338 -2.96 -25.67 -13.88
N LEU A 339 -3.05 -26.66 -12.99
CA LEU A 339 -4.13 -27.64 -12.99
C LEU A 339 -5.49 -26.98 -12.76
N ASN A 340 -5.54 -25.98 -11.90
CA ASN A 340 -6.79 -25.29 -11.53
C ASN A 340 -7.13 -24.13 -12.49
N HIS A 341 -6.14 -23.51 -13.12
CA HIS A 341 -6.29 -22.34 -14.00
C HIS A 341 -5.50 -22.52 -15.31
N PRO A 342 -5.93 -23.43 -16.21
CA PRO A 342 -5.18 -23.81 -17.40
C PRO A 342 -4.96 -22.67 -18.40
N GLU A 343 -5.79 -21.63 -18.36
CA GLU A 343 -5.69 -20.40 -19.16
C GLU A 343 -4.60 -19.44 -18.67
N THR A 344 -4.15 -19.57 -17.42
CA THR A 344 -3.13 -18.69 -16.83
C THR A 344 -1.76 -18.98 -17.43
N GLN A 345 -1.01 -17.93 -17.79
CA GLN A 345 0.41 -18.04 -18.14
C GLN A 345 1.24 -18.10 -16.86
N ILE A 346 1.65 -19.32 -16.48
CA ILE A 346 2.38 -19.57 -15.24
C ILE A 346 3.86 -19.73 -15.55
N ARG A 347 4.69 -18.97 -14.83
CA ARG A 347 6.14 -18.96 -15.02
C ARG A 347 6.81 -19.50 -13.76
N ASN A 348 7.58 -20.58 -13.94
CA ASN A 348 8.38 -21.15 -12.87
C ASN A 348 9.78 -20.53 -12.87
N GLU A 349 9.91 -19.35 -12.28
CA GLU A 349 11.13 -18.54 -12.25
C GLU A 349 11.13 -17.60 -11.03
N SER A 350 12.25 -16.92 -10.77
CA SER A 350 12.32 -15.92 -9.71
C SER A 350 11.61 -14.63 -10.11
N ALA A 351 11.16 -13.84 -9.13
CA ALA A 351 10.54 -12.54 -9.41
C ALA A 351 11.55 -11.53 -9.99
N GLU A 352 12.83 -11.64 -9.62
CA GLU A 352 13.93 -10.89 -10.21
C GLU A 352 14.10 -11.17 -11.69
N ASP A 353 14.17 -12.45 -12.05
CA ASP A 353 14.30 -12.87 -13.45
C ASP A 353 13.08 -12.44 -14.25
N LEU A 354 11.87 -12.53 -13.68
CA LEU A 354 10.67 -11.99 -14.31
C LEU A 354 10.80 -10.49 -14.56
N LEU A 355 11.23 -9.70 -13.58
CA LEU A 355 11.37 -8.24 -13.76
C LEU A 355 12.32 -7.91 -14.91
N ASP A 356 13.46 -8.57 -15.01
CA ASP A 356 14.42 -8.33 -16.08
C ASP A 356 13.91 -8.84 -17.43
N LEU A 357 13.22 -10.00 -17.45
CA LEU A 357 12.51 -10.49 -18.62
C LEU A 357 11.46 -9.50 -19.12
N LEU A 358 10.66 -8.89 -18.23
CA LEU A 358 9.64 -7.91 -18.58
C LEU A 358 10.25 -6.66 -19.23
N LYS A 359 11.40 -6.18 -18.73
CA LYS A 359 12.12 -5.05 -19.32
C LYS A 359 12.65 -5.38 -20.72
N GLU A 360 13.28 -6.54 -20.88
CA GLU A 360 13.78 -6.99 -22.18
C GLU A 360 12.63 -7.24 -23.17
N TRP A 361 11.54 -7.84 -22.70
CA TRP A 361 10.33 -8.08 -23.46
C TRP A 361 9.73 -6.78 -23.99
N ASP A 362 9.56 -5.76 -23.13
CA ASP A 362 9.05 -4.45 -23.54
C ASP A 362 9.97 -3.77 -24.56
N CYS A 363 11.30 -3.86 -24.38
CA CYS A 363 12.28 -3.38 -25.36
C CYS A 363 12.15 -4.08 -26.72
N MET A 364 12.02 -5.41 -26.75
CA MET A 364 11.81 -6.17 -27.98
C MET A 364 10.48 -5.83 -28.64
N CYS A 365 9.41 -5.71 -27.86
CA CYS A 365 8.09 -5.32 -28.38
C CYS A 365 8.11 -3.94 -29.01
N LYS A 366 8.79 -2.95 -28.40
CA LYS A 366 8.96 -1.61 -28.98
C LYS A 366 9.74 -1.64 -30.29
N ARG A 367 10.80 -2.47 -30.36
CA ARG A 367 11.64 -2.64 -31.55
C ARG A 367 10.86 -3.24 -32.72
N TYR A 368 10.15 -4.35 -32.49
CA TYR A 368 9.48 -5.09 -33.57
C TYR A 368 8.05 -4.59 -33.87
N GLY A 369 7.32 -4.09 -32.87
CA GLY A 369 5.97 -3.54 -33.05
C GLY A 369 5.94 -2.25 -33.89
N SER A 370 6.98 -1.42 -33.80
CA SER A 370 7.11 -0.22 -34.65
C SER A 370 7.29 -0.53 -36.15
N HIS A 371 7.78 -1.73 -36.47
CA HIS A 371 8.00 -2.18 -37.84
C HIS A 371 6.72 -2.74 -38.49
N GLU A 372 5.77 -3.24 -37.70
CA GLU A 372 4.49 -3.80 -38.19
C GLU A 372 3.64 -2.72 -38.89
N GLY A 373 3.58 -1.50 -38.33
CA GLY A 373 2.89 -0.37 -38.98
C GLY A 373 3.54 0.12 -40.28
N LYS A 374 4.86 -0.06 -40.44
CA LYS A 374 5.61 0.29 -41.67
C LYS A 374 5.52 -0.79 -42.74
N GLU A 375 5.41 -2.06 -42.35
CA GLU A 375 5.32 -3.19 -43.27
C GLU A 375 3.89 -3.43 -43.75
N LEU A 376 2.88 -3.20 -42.90
CA LEU A 376 1.47 -3.17 -43.31
C LEU A 376 1.21 -2.05 -44.34
N ARG A 377 1.83 -0.87 -44.16
CA ARG A 377 1.82 0.21 -45.18
C ARG A 377 2.50 -0.18 -46.49
N ARG A 378 3.54 -1.03 -46.45
CA ARG A 378 4.20 -1.54 -47.67
C ARG A 378 3.36 -2.61 -48.37
N ARG A 379 2.70 -3.50 -47.62
CA ARG A 379 1.77 -4.50 -48.18
C ARG A 379 0.51 -3.89 -48.80
N ILE A 380 0.01 -2.77 -48.24
CA ILE A 380 -1.09 -1.99 -48.86
C ILE A 380 -0.65 -1.33 -50.17
N ASN A 381 0.65 -1.02 -50.33
CA ASN A 381 1.22 -0.41 -51.53
C ASN A 381 1.69 -1.41 -52.60
N GLY A 382 1.34 -2.69 -52.50
CA GLY A 382 1.38 -3.62 -53.63
C GLY A 382 2.77 -3.99 -54.16
N GLU A 383 3.73 -4.28 -53.28
CA GLU A 383 4.96 -4.98 -53.69
C GLU A 383 4.92 -6.43 -53.22
N THR A 384 4.55 -7.32 -54.14
CA THR A 384 4.72 -8.78 -54.02
C THR A 384 6.11 -9.15 -54.49
N ASP A 385 6.97 -9.60 -53.56
CA ASP A 385 8.19 -10.33 -53.91
C ASP A 385 7.90 -11.83 -53.94
N GLU A 386 8.10 -12.43 -55.10
CA GLU A 386 7.90 -13.86 -55.35
C GLU A 386 8.94 -14.72 -54.62
N ASP A 387 8.42 -15.73 -53.92
CA ASP A 387 9.17 -16.81 -53.27
C ASP A 387 10.09 -17.54 -54.27
N LYS A 388 11.40 -17.38 -54.10
CA LYS A 388 12.39 -18.30 -54.68
C LYS A 388 12.65 -19.46 -53.71
N ARG A 389 11.90 -20.55 -53.88
CA ARG A 389 12.29 -21.88 -53.37
C ARG A 389 13.48 -22.39 -54.18
N SER A 390 14.68 -22.31 -53.63
CA SER A 390 15.84 -23.07 -54.10
C SER A 390 15.87 -24.45 -53.44
N LYS A 391 15.88 -25.49 -54.26
CA LYS A 391 16.10 -26.89 -53.86
C LYS A 391 17.52 -27.12 -53.36
N MET A 392 17.60 -27.87 -52.26
CA MET A 392 18.51 -28.98 -51.95
C MET A 392 19.94 -28.92 -52.51
N ASP A 393 20.94 -28.83 -51.63
CA ASP A 393 22.05 -29.80 -51.65
C ASP A 393 22.91 -29.84 -50.37
N HIS A 394 23.39 -31.05 -50.10
CA HIS A 394 24.41 -31.52 -49.14
C HIS A 394 24.18 -31.43 -47.63
N LYS A 395 23.68 -32.54 -47.08
CA LYS A 395 23.81 -32.95 -45.67
C LYS A 395 25.28 -33.07 -45.26
N ASN A 396 25.71 -32.18 -44.38
CA ASN A 396 26.65 -32.53 -43.31
C ASN A 396 25.83 -33.16 -42.17
N SER A 397 26.33 -34.22 -41.54
CA SER A 397 25.55 -35.03 -40.59
C SER A 397 25.29 -34.36 -39.22
N ASP A 398 25.88 -33.19 -38.96
CA ASP A 398 25.97 -32.61 -37.61
C ASP A 398 25.43 -31.16 -37.54
N GLU A 399 24.60 -30.73 -38.51
CA GLU A 399 24.02 -29.38 -38.53
C GLU A 399 22.57 -29.38 -38.01
N TYR A 400 22.31 -28.61 -36.95
CA TYR A 400 20.98 -28.43 -36.36
C TYR A 400 20.33 -27.14 -36.87
N GLU A 401 19.08 -27.23 -37.34
CA GLU A 401 18.31 -26.08 -37.83
C GLU A 401 17.19 -25.71 -36.86
N VAL A 402 17.00 -24.41 -36.62
CA VAL A 402 15.93 -23.85 -35.79
C VAL A 402 14.60 -23.87 -36.56
N GLU A 403 13.65 -24.69 -36.12
CA GLU A 403 12.29 -24.71 -36.66
C GLU A 403 11.51 -23.46 -36.21
N LYS A 404 11.45 -23.24 -34.90
CA LYS A 404 10.74 -22.13 -34.27
C LYS A 404 11.21 -21.90 -32.83
N LEU A 405 10.90 -20.73 -32.30
CA LEU A 405 11.03 -20.43 -30.87
C LEU A 405 9.69 -20.72 -30.19
N VAL A 406 9.74 -21.35 -29.01
CA VAL A 406 8.54 -21.81 -28.30
C VAL A 406 8.35 -21.16 -26.93
N ASP A 407 9.41 -20.63 -26.32
CA ASP A 407 9.35 -19.94 -25.03
C ASP A 407 10.52 -18.96 -24.89
N ILE A 408 10.46 -18.11 -23.86
CA ILE A 408 11.46 -17.11 -23.52
C ILE A 408 11.61 -17.03 -22.00
N CYS A 409 12.83 -16.82 -21.51
CA CYS A 409 13.10 -16.52 -20.11
C CYS A 409 14.31 -15.60 -19.97
N TYR A 410 14.47 -15.05 -18.78
CA TYR A 410 15.72 -14.42 -18.35
C TYR A 410 16.33 -15.26 -17.24
N GLY A 411 17.66 -15.31 -17.18
CA GLY A 411 18.40 -16.02 -16.15
C GLY A 411 19.20 -17.20 -16.69
N ASP A 412 19.31 -18.26 -15.88
CA ASP A 412 20.14 -19.41 -16.22
C ASP A 412 19.45 -20.77 -16.04
N PRO A 413 18.42 -21.08 -16.86
CA PRO A 413 17.66 -22.33 -16.78
C PRO A 413 18.51 -23.58 -17.08
N THR A 414 19.71 -23.41 -17.62
CA THR A 414 20.65 -24.47 -17.97
C THR A 414 21.81 -24.60 -16.97
N GLU A 415 21.82 -23.81 -15.89
CA GLU A 415 22.84 -23.83 -14.84
C GLU A 415 24.29 -23.70 -15.37
N THR A 416 24.48 -22.90 -16.42
CA THR A 416 25.76 -22.70 -17.11
C THR A 416 26.67 -21.66 -16.45
N GLY A 417 26.19 -20.96 -15.42
CA GLY A 417 26.78 -19.77 -14.82
C GLY A 417 26.56 -18.48 -15.63
N LYS A 418 25.77 -18.51 -16.71
CA LYS A 418 25.55 -17.37 -17.62
C LYS A 418 24.12 -16.87 -17.54
N LEU A 419 23.92 -15.78 -16.80
CA LEU A 419 22.66 -15.05 -16.76
C LEU A 419 22.44 -14.28 -18.07
N GLY A 420 21.21 -14.29 -18.58
CA GLY A 420 20.82 -13.50 -19.74
C GLY A 420 19.50 -13.93 -20.34
N LEU A 421 19.11 -13.24 -21.41
CA LEU A 421 17.90 -13.56 -22.17
C LEU A 421 18.10 -14.82 -23.02
N LYS A 422 17.21 -15.80 -22.85
CA LYS A 422 17.24 -17.08 -23.55
C LYS A 422 15.90 -17.39 -24.20
N PHE A 423 15.95 -18.09 -25.32
CA PHE A 423 14.79 -18.63 -25.99
C PHE A 423 14.82 -20.14 -25.96
N LYS A 424 13.65 -20.75 -25.80
CA LYS A 424 13.49 -22.18 -25.97
C LYS A 424 13.29 -22.48 -27.45
N VAL A 425 14.13 -23.33 -28.01
CA VAL A 425 14.24 -23.61 -29.44
C VAL A 425 13.63 -24.98 -29.74
N ARG A 426 12.75 -25.03 -30.73
CA ARG A 426 12.33 -26.27 -31.41
C ARG A 426 13.24 -26.49 -32.61
N TRP A 427 13.86 -27.67 -32.67
CA TRP A 427 14.74 -28.08 -33.77
C TRP A 427 13.98 -28.81 -34.88
N VAL A 428 14.37 -28.60 -36.13
CA VAL A 428 13.72 -29.22 -37.29
C VAL A 428 13.81 -30.75 -37.21
N GLY A 429 12.66 -31.40 -37.22
CA GLY A 429 12.56 -32.87 -37.17
C GLY A 429 12.57 -33.47 -35.76
N TYR A 430 12.59 -32.65 -34.71
CA TYR A 430 12.61 -33.08 -33.32
C TYR A 430 11.31 -32.76 -32.56
N GLY A 431 11.05 -33.50 -31.48
CA GLY A 431 9.85 -33.35 -30.67
C GLY A 431 10.00 -32.32 -29.54
N PRO A 432 8.91 -31.98 -28.82
CA PRO A 432 8.97 -31.07 -27.68
C PRO A 432 9.91 -31.49 -26.55
N SER A 433 10.24 -32.78 -26.44
CA SER A 433 11.20 -33.33 -25.48
C SER A 433 12.64 -32.89 -25.75
N ASP A 434 12.93 -32.51 -27.00
CA ASP A 434 14.27 -32.15 -27.47
C ASP A 434 14.46 -30.62 -27.49
N ASP A 435 13.48 -29.85 -27.03
CA ASP A 435 13.53 -28.39 -27.01
C ASP A 435 14.60 -27.90 -26.01
N THR A 436 15.57 -27.11 -26.47
CA THR A 436 16.68 -26.60 -25.64
C THR A 436 16.61 -25.09 -25.44
N TRP A 437 17.17 -24.60 -24.33
CA TRP A 437 17.31 -23.17 -24.05
C TRP A 437 18.60 -22.64 -24.66
N GLU A 438 18.49 -21.70 -25.58
CA GLU A 438 19.63 -21.07 -26.26
C GLU A 438 19.71 -19.57 -25.91
N PRO A 439 20.90 -19.02 -25.63
CA PRO A 439 21.07 -17.60 -25.38
C PRO A 439 20.82 -16.79 -26.65
N ILE A 440 20.29 -15.57 -26.50
CA ILE A 440 19.97 -14.70 -27.64
C ILE A 440 21.18 -14.45 -28.56
N GLU A 441 22.40 -14.45 -28.03
CA GLU A 441 23.63 -14.29 -28.80
C GLU A 441 23.89 -15.44 -29.77
N SER A 442 23.47 -16.66 -29.43
CA SER A 442 23.57 -17.83 -30.32
C SER A 442 22.56 -17.77 -31.46
N LEU A 443 21.46 -17.03 -31.30
CA LEU A 443 20.37 -16.91 -32.27
C LEU A 443 20.51 -15.71 -33.20
N ARG A 444 21.71 -15.11 -33.32
CA ARG A 444 21.98 -13.94 -34.18
C ARG A 444 21.54 -14.13 -35.62
N LYS A 445 21.68 -15.33 -36.18
CA LYS A 445 21.27 -15.66 -37.57
C LYS A 445 19.75 -15.90 -37.73
N CYS A 446 18.99 -15.94 -36.63
CA CYS A 446 17.57 -16.28 -36.61
C CYS A 446 16.68 -15.07 -36.27
N GLN A 447 17.06 -13.84 -36.68
CA GLN A 447 16.32 -12.63 -36.33
C GLN A 447 14.85 -12.65 -36.77
N ASP A 448 14.54 -13.24 -37.92
CA ASP A 448 13.16 -13.37 -38.40
C ASP A 448 12.33 -14.28 -37.49
N ARG A 449 12.92 -15.37 -36.96
CA ARG A 449 12.26 -16.26 -35.99
C ARG A 449 12.01 -15.57 -34.65
N ILE A 450 12.96 -14.74 -34.18
CA ILE A 450 12.80 -13.91 -32.98
C ILE A 450 11.67 -12.91 -33.20
N ARG A 451 11.67 -12.21 -34.34
CA ARG A 451 10.62 -11.25 -34.70
C ARG A 451 9.24 -11.92 -34.73
N ASP A 452 9.12 -13.06 -35.40
CA ASP A 452 7.88 -13.84 -35.47
C ASP A 452 7.38 -14.27 -34.09
N PHE A 453 8.30 -14.75 -33.24
CA PHE A 453 7.98 -15.13 -31.86
C PHE A 453 7.47 -13.93 -31.06
N VAL A 454 8.16 -12.79 -31.12
CA VAL A 454 7.77 -11.58 -30.39
C VAL A 454 6.40 -11.09 -30.86
N LEU A 455 6.15 -10.99 -32.17
CA LEU A 455 4.86 -10.53 -32.71
C LEU A 455 3.71 -11.47 -32.31
N LYS A 456 3.92 -12.79 -32.40
CA LYS A 456 2.93 -13.78 -31.96
C LYS A 456 2.70 -13.70 -30.45
N GLY A 457 3.76 -13.56 -29.66
CA GLY A 457 3.71 -13.43 -28.21
C GLY A 457 3.03 -12.15 -27.75
N MET A 458 3.23 -11.03 -28.45
CA MET A 458 2.51 -9.77 -28.22
C MET A 458 1.01 -9.94 -28.44
N LYS A 459 0.62 -10.57 -29.56
CA LYS A 459 -0.80 -10.82 -29.86
C LYS A 459 -1.45 -11.77 -28.86
N ALA A 460 -0.72 -12.80 -28.43
CA ALA A 460 -1.18 -13.78 -27.44
C ALA A 460 -1.02 -13.31 -25.98
N LYS A 461 -0.40 -12.15 -25.75
CA LYS A 461 -0.09 -11.59 -24.44
C LYS A 461 0.64 -12.59 -23.50
N ILE A 462 1.64 -13.30 -24.01
CA ILE A 462 2.40 -14.30 -23.24
C ILE A 462 3.15 -13.69 -22.04
N LEU A 463 3.50 -12.41 -22.13
CA LEU A 463 4.11 -11.60 -21.07
C LEU A 463 3.45 -10.22 -21.05
N PRO A 464 3.17 -9.65 -19.87
CA PRO A 464 2.57 -8.34 -19.76
C PRO A 464 3.55 -7.23 -20.12
N ARG A 465 3.03 -6.10 -20.61
CA ARG A 465 3.76 -4.83 -20.76
C ARG A 465 3.12 -3.76 -19.88
N PRO A 466 3.78 -2.61 -19.67
CA PRO A 466 3.13 -1.48 -19.01
C PRO A 466 1.79 -1.14 -19.67
N GLY A 467 0.72 -1.12 -18.87
CA GLY A 467 -0.67 -0.92 -19.32
C GLY A 467 -1.46 -2.19 -19.65
N ASP A 468 -0.83 -3.38 -19.70
CA ASP A 468 -1.54 -4.65 -19.91
C ASP A 468 -2.10 -5.25 -18.61
N VAL A 469 -1.55 -4.89 -17.44
CA VAL A 469 -1.95 -5.42 -16.13
C VAL A 469 -2.86 -4.42 -15.41
N ALA A 470 -4.08 -4.85 -15.08
CA ALA A 470 -5.01 -4.04 -14.30
C ALA A 470 -4.76 -4.20 -12.79
N VAL A 471 -4.48 -5.42 -12.32
CA VAL A 471 -4.27 -5.71 -10.90
C VAL A 471 -2.97 -6.49 -10.72
N ILE A 472 -2.19 -6.14 -9.70
CA ILE A 472 -1.10 -6.98 -9.19
C ILE A 472 -1.46 -7.41 -7.78
N CYS A 473 -1.43 -8.72 -7.51
CA CYS A 473 -1.41 -9.23 -6.14
C CYS A 473 -0.10 -9.97 -5.84
N GLY A 474 0.30 -10.01 -4.57
CA GLY A 474 1.43 -10.86 -4.19
C GLY A 474 1.76 -10.85 -2.70
N GLY A 475 2.41 -11.93 -2.27
CA GLY A 475 2.89 -12.14 -0.90
C GLY A 475 4.41 -12.23 -0.84
N PRO A 476 5.17 -11.14 -1.07
CA PRO A 476 6.62 -11.19 -1.13
C PRO A 476 7.19 -11.74 0.19
N PRO A 477 8.00 -12.81 0.15
CA PRO A 477 8.50 -13.42 1.37
C PRO A 477 9.48 -12.49 2.08
N CYS A 478 9.27 -12.27 3.37
CA CYS A 478 10.17 -11.53 4.25
C CYS A 478 10.65 -12.48 5.35
N GLN A 479 11.72 -13.23 5.07
CA GLN A 479 12.20 -14.26 6.02
C GLN A 479 13.10 -13.67 7.12
N GLY A 480 13.62 -12.46 6.93
CA GLY A 480 14.46 -11.77 7.90
C GLY A 480 13.69 -11.31 9.16
N ILE A 481 12.36 -11.21 9.09
CA ILE A 481 11.55 -10.55 10.12
C ILE A 481 10.81 -11.49 11.08
N SER A 482 10.89 -12.81 10.87
CA SER A 482 10.12 -13.79 11.64
C SER A 482 11.01 -14.80 12.39
N GLY A 483 10.44 -15.46 13.41
CA GLY A 483 11.10 -16.55 14.14
C GLY A 483 12.40 -16.15 14.84
N TYR A 484 13.49 -16.90 14.57
CA TYR A 484 14.81 -16.66 15.16
C TYR A 484 15.52 -15.43 14.57
N ASN A 485 15.08 -14.92 13.41
CA ASN A 485 15.71 -13.80 12.73
C ASN A 485 15.25 -12.42 13.22
N ARG A 486 14.19 -12.36 14.04
CA ARG A 486 13.54 -11.11 14.51
C ARG A 486 14.40 -10.10 15.29
N PHE A 487 15.66 -10.42 15.56
CA PHE A 487 16.63 -9.56 16.23
C PHE A 487 17.91 -9.31 15.40
N ARG A 488 17.97 -9.82 14.16
CA ARG A 488 19.13 -9.66 13.27
C ARG A 488 18.86 -8.52 12.28
N ASN A 489 19.92 -7.78 11.92
CA ASN A 489 19.88 -6.71 10.90
C ASN A 489 18.78 -5.67 11.13
N VAL A 490 18.54 -5.31 12.40
CA VAL A 490 17.47 -4.35 12.79
C VAL A 490 17.78 -2.94 12.30
N ASP A 491 19.05 -2.58 12.19
CA ASP A 491 19.48 -1.23 11.78
C ASP A 491 19.33 -1.00 10.27
N SER A 492 19.49 -2.05 9.45
CA SER A 492 19.30 -2.02 8.00
C SER A 492 18.50 -3.22 7.46
N PRO A 493 17.20 -3.33 7.74
CA PRO A 493 16.38 -4.46 7.33
C PRO A 493 16.26 -4.68 5.82
N LEU A 494 16.34 -3.61 5.03
CA LEU A 494 16.27 -3.67 3.56
C LEU A 494 17.59 -4.10 2.91
N ASP A 495 18.71 -3.95 3.61
CA ASP A 495 20.01 -4.45 3.16
C ASP A 495 20.12 -5.96 3.41
N ASP A 496 19.21 -6.55 4.18
CA ASP A 496 19.09 -7.99 4.35
C ASP A 496 18.50 -8.61 3.06
N GLU A 497 19.30 -9.42 2.39
CA GLU A 497 18.92 -10.13 1.17
C GLU A 497 17.61 -10.92 1.32
N ARG A 498 17.30 -11.39 2.54
CA ARG A 498 16.07 -12.14 2.85
C ARG A 498 14.79 -11.30 2.85
N ASN A 499 14.92 -9.98 2.77
CA ASN A 499 13.82 -9.04 2.64
C ASN A 499 13.78 -8.39 1.25
N ARG A 500 14.75 -8.69 0.36
CA ARG A 500 14.88 -8.09 -0.97
C ARG A 500 13.63 -8.23 -1.84
N GLN A 501 12.84 -9.28 -1.64
CA GLN A 501 11.63 -9.55 -2.43
C GLN A 501 10.58 -8.43 -2.32
N ILE A 502 10.51 -7.69 -1.20
CA ILE A 502 9.61 -6.54 -1.11
C ILE A 502 10.02 -5.40 -2.05
N VAL A 503 11.32 -5.26 -2.30
CA VAL A 503 11.88 -4.26 -3.22
C VAL A 503 11.51 -4.65 -4.64
N ILE A 504 11.74 -5.92 -5.02
CA ILE A 504 11.42 -6.45 -6.36
C ILE A 504 9.93 -6.37 -6.66
N PHE A 505 9.07 -6.72 -5.69
CA PHE A 505 7.62 -6.55 -5.81
C PHE A 505 7.24 -5.10 -6.12
N MET A 506 7.80 -4.14 -5.38
CA MET A 506 7.56 -2.71 -5.60
C MET A 506 8.14 -2.19 -6.91
N ASP A 507 9.25 -2.77 -7.39
CA ASP A 507 9.87 -2.42 -8.67
C ASP A 507 9.06 -2.94 -9.87
N ILE A 508 8.45 -4.13 -9.76
CA ILE A 508 7.50 -4.63 -10.75
C ILE A 508 6.24 -3.75 -10.81
N ILE A 509 5.72 -3.31 -9.66
CA ILE A 509 4.61 -2.34 -9.60
C ILE A 509 5.00 -1.02 -10.28
N ASP A 510 6.21 -0.49 -10.00
CA ASP A 510 6.70 0.75 -10.60
C ASP A 510 6.85 0.62 -12.12
N PHE A 511 7.28 -0.55 -12.60
CA PHE A 511 7.45 -0.83 -14.03
C PHE A 511 6.10 -0.99 -14.75
N LEU A 512 5.21 -1.85 -14.23
CA LEU A 512 3.95 -2.20 -14.90
C LEU A 512 2.82 -1.18 -14.69
N ARG A 513 2.88 -0.42 -13.59
CA ARG A 513 1.88 0.58 -13.18
C ARG A 513 0.44 0.05 -13.26
N PRO A 514 0.06 -0.99 -12.50
CA PRO A 514 -1.29 -1.53 -12.50
C PRO A 514 -2.31 -0.51 -11.95
N LYS A 515 -3.60 -0.65 -12.28
CA LYS A 515 -4.69 0.15 -11.69
C LYS A 515 -4.79 -0.08 -10.19
N PHE A 516 -4.72 -1.35 -9.76
CA PHE A 516 -4.80 -1.77 -8.36
C PHE A 516 -3.63 -2.66 -7.95
N VAL A 517 -3.26 -2.57 -6.67
CA VAL A 517 -2.24 -3.40 -6.02
C VAL A 517 -2.83 -4.00 -4.75
N LEU A 518 -2.61 -5.29 -4.54
CA LEU A 518 -2.85 -5.95 -3.25
C LEU A 518 -1.60 -6.70 -2.79
N MET A 519 -0.97 -6.21 -1.73
CA MET A 519 0.14 -6.90 -1.09
C MET A 519 -0.35 -7.57 0.21
N GLU A 520 -0.11 -8.87 0.33
CA GLU A 520 -0.32 -9.62 1.58
C GLU A 520 1.01 -9.82 2.31
N ASN A 521 0.97 -9.81 3.65
CA ASN A 521 2.10 -10.29 4.44
C ASN A 521 1.71 -10.70 5.88
N VAL A 522 2.68 -11.26 6.61
CA VAL A 522 2.56 -11.54 8.05
C VAL A 522 2.53 -10.25 8.88
N ILE A 523 1.89 -10.29 10.06
CA ILE A 523 1.81 -9.12 10.98
C ILE A 523 3.19 -8.58 11.37
N ASP A 524 4.18 -9.46 11.46
CA ASP A 524 5.52 -9.07 11.92
C ASP A 524 6.15 -7.99 11.04
N ILE A 525 5.67 -7.80 9.80
CA ILE A 525 6.08 -6.69 8.92
C ILE A 525 5.80 -5.30 9.54
N LEU A 526 4.84 -5.21 10.46
CA LEU A 526 4.46 -4.00 11.19
C LEU A 526 5.12 -3.88 12.57
N ARG A 527 5.80 -4.93 13.04
CA ARG A 527 6.39 -5.00 14.39
C ARG A 527 7.91 -4.99 14.35
N PHE A 528 8.49 -5.76 13.43
CA PHE A 528 9.93 -5.90 13.30
C PHE A 528 10.57 -4.57 12.88
N ALA A 529 11.67 -4.20 13.54
CA ALA A 529 12.43 -2.97 13.29
C ALA A 529 11.50 -1.73 13.16
N ASP A 530 10.63 -1.54 14.15
CA ASP A 530 9.61 -0.47 14.19
C ASP A 530 8.70 -0.46 12.93
N GLY A 531 8.43 -1.63 12.35
CA GLY A 531 7.58 -1.78 11.17
C GLY A 531 8.18 -1.24 9.88
N CYS A 532 9.52 -1.15 9.78
CA CYS A 532 10.24 -0.61 8.63
C CYS A 532 9.76 -1.14 7.27
N LEU A 533 9.51 -2.44 7.12
CA LEU A 533 9.12 -3.03 5.84
C LEU A 533 7.69 -2.62 5.45
N GLY A 534 6.78 -2.55 6.42
CA GLY A 534 5.43 -2.04 6.18
C GLY A 534 5.43 -0.55 5.82
N ARG A 535 6.27 0.24 6.47
CA ARG A 535 6.48 1.67 6.16
C ARG A 535 7.11 1.86 4.79
N TYR A 536 8.10 1.06 4.44
CA TYR A 536 8.72 1.03 3.14
C TYR A 536 7.69 0.77 2.04
N ALA A 537 6.87 -0.27 2.19
CA ALA A 537 5.84 -0.61 1.22
C ALA A 537 4.81 0.51 1.02
N MET A 538 4.31 1.08 2.13
CA MET A 538 3.41 2.25 2.09
C MET A 538 4.10 3.45 1.41
N SER A 539 5.35 3.73 1.79
CA SER A 539 6.16 4.82 1.26
C SER A 539 6.34 4.70 -0.25
N ARG A 540 6.66 3.51 -0.76
CA ARG A 540 6.81 3.23 -2.19
C ARG A 540 5.52 3.53 -2.95
N LEU A 541 4.37 3.04 -2.49
CA LEU A 541 3.08 3.32 -3.14
C LEU A 541 2.76 4.82 -3.16
N VAL A 542 2.88 5.50 -2.02
CA VAL A 542 2.61 6.94 -1.91
C VAL A 542 3.57 7.76 -2.78
N ARG A 543 4.84 7.35 -2.89
CA ARG A 543 5.84 7.97 -3.76
C ARG A 543 5.54 7.76 -5.25
N MET A 544 4.95 6.62 -5.60
CA MET A 544 4.44 6.33 -6.94
C MET A 544 3.08 7.00 -7.22
N HIS A 545 2.60 7.87 -6.32
CA HIS A 545 1.31 8.56 -6.38
C HIS A 545 0.11 7.60 -6.39
N TYR A 546 0.21 6.42 -5.77
CA TYR A 546 -0.95 5.59 -5.50
C TYR A 546 -1.70 6.10 -4.28
N GLN A 547 -3.04 6.06 -4.34
CA GLN A 547 -3.86 5.95 -3.14
C GLN A 547 -3.46 4.67 -2.40
N ALA A 548 -3.40 4.69 -1.08
CA ALA A 548 -2.96 3.54 -0.31
C ALA A 548 -3.70 3.41 1.02
N ARG A 549 -3.94 2.17 1.46
CA ARG A 549 -4.45 1.86 2.81
C ARG A 549 -3.89 0.54 3.30
N LEU A 550 -3.75 0.41 4.61
CA LEU A 550 -3.25 -0.80 5.24
C LEU A 550 -4.22 -1.30 6.31
N GLY A 551 -4.53 -2.59 6.27
CA GLY A 551 -5.43 -3.24 7.23
C GLY A 551 -4.89 -4.58 7.71
N ILE A 552 -5.40 -5.02 8.87
CA ILE A 552 -5.16 -6.37 9.40
C ILE A 552 -6.49 -7.11 9.37
N MET A 553 -6.50 -8.31 8.82
CA MET A 553 -7.69 -9.16 8.74
C MET A 553 -7.41 -10.52 9.39
N ALA A 554 -8.40 -11.02 10.12
CA ALA A 554 -8.37 -12.35 10.72
C ALA A 554 -9.18 -13.32 9.87
N ALA A 555 -8.56 -14.36 9.33
CA ALA A 555 -9.23 -15.36 8.49
C ALA A 555 -10.47 -15.98 9.15
N GLY A 556 -10.44 -16.19 10.47
CA GLY A 556 -11.57 -16.75 11.20
C GLY A 556 -12.83 -15.89 11.20
N CYS A 557 -12.71 -14.57 10.99
CA CYS A 557 -13.86 -13.68 10.79
C CYS A 557 -14.57 -13.91 9.45
N TYR A 558 -13.96 -14.68 8.54
CA TYR A 558 -14.46 -14.97 7.19
C TYR A 558 -14.83 -16.46 7.01
N GLY A 559 -15.20 -17.14 8.11
CA GLY A 559 -15.78 -18.49 8.06
C GLY A 559 -14.79 -19.65 8.12
N LEU A 560 -13.52 -19.40 8.45
CA LEU A 560 -12.51 -20.46 8.61
C LEU A 560 -12.31 -20.82 10.08
N PRO A 561 -12.20 -22.11 10.46
CA PRO A 561 -11.88 -22.55 11.82
C PRO A 561 -10.39 -22.38 12.14
N GLN A 562 -9.83 -21.21 11.83
CA GLN A 562 -8.42 -20.88 12.02
C GLN A 562 -8.25 -19.42 12.45
N PHE A 563 -7.42 -19.18 13.46
CA PHE A 563 -6.98 -17.84 13.82
C PHE A 563 -5.70 -17.47 13.07
N ARG A 564 -5.86 -16.97 11.85
CA ARG A 564 -4.75 -16.51 10.99
C ARG A 564 -4.92 -15.03 10.69
N LEU A 565 -4.08 -14.21 11.32
CA LEU A 565 -4.02 -12.78 11.08
C LEU A 565 -3.02 -12.45 9.97
N ARG A 566 -3.40 -11.57 9.05
CA ARG A 566 -2.58 -11.10 7.93
C ARG A 566 -2.77 -9.61 7.68
N VAL A 567 -1.72 -9.00 7.17
CA VAL A 567 -1.68 -7.60 6.75
C VAL A 567 -2.00 -7.54 5.27
N PHE A 568 -2.87 -6.62 4.89
CA PHE A 568 -3.22 -6.33 3.52
C PHE A 568 -2.97 -4.85 3.25
N LEU A 569 -2.08 -4.57 2.29
CA LEU A 569 -1.79 -3.23 1.79
C LEU A 569 -2.40 -3.10 0.41
N TRP A 570 -3.35 -2.19 0.30
CA TRP A 570 -3.96 -1.83 -0.98
C TRP A 570 -3.27 -0.61 -1.58
N GLY A 571 -3.11 -0.64 -2.90
CA GLY A 571 -2.79 0.51 -3.72
C GLY A 571 -3.84 0.69 -4.83
N ALA A 572 -4.21 1.92 -5.15
CA ALA A 572 -5.03 2.25 -6.33
C ALA A 572 -4.48 3.50 -7.03
N GLN A 573 -4.56 3.55 -8.35
CA GLN A 573 -4.21 4.78 -9.08
C GLN A 573 -5.12 5.94 -8.66
N PRO A 574 -4.69 7.22 -8.81
CA PRO A 574 -5.45 8.35 -8.30
C PRO A 574 -6.84 8.56 -8.87
N HIS A 575 -7.09 8.12 -10.11
CA HIS A 575 -8.37 8.26 -10.81
C HIS A 575 -9.30 7.07 -10.59
N GLU A 576 -8.79 5.98 -10.03
CA GLU A 576 -9.61 4.83 -9.70
C GLU A 576 -10.48 5.14 -8.48
N ALA A 577 -11.73 4.68 -8.51
CA ALA A 577 -12.70 4.88 -7.45
C ALA A 577 -12.05 4.57 -6.10
N SER A 578 -12.21 5.50 -5.15
CA SER A 578 -11.46 5.44 -3.91
C SER A 578 -11.82 4.14 -3.17
N ILE A 579 -10.87 3.19 -3.11
CA ILE A 579 -10.88 1.96 -2.29
C ILE A 579 -11.06 2.21 -0.78
N LEU A 580 -11.38 3.46 -0.43
CA LEU A 580 -11.33 4.13 0.86
C LEU A 580 -12.70 4.63 1.28
N ASN A 581 -13.78 4.24 0.59
CA ASN A 581 -15.10 4.40 1.16
C ASN A 581 -15.15 3.55 2.47
N PRO A 582 -15.29 4.17 3.66
CA PRO A 582 -15.28 3.45 4.94
C PRO A 582 -16.41 2.42 5.07
N TYR A 583 -17.41 2.48 4.18
CA TYR A 583 -18.53 1.52 4.11
C TYR A 583 -18.23 0.28 3.24
N VAL A 584 -17.15 0.27 2.47
CA VAL A 584 -16.73 -0.91 1.69
C VAL A 584 -15.76 -1.73 2.54
N GLY A 585 -16.28 -2.76 3.19
CA GLY A 585 -15.52 -3.72 4.01
C GLY A 585 -15.75 -3.62 5.52
N THR A 586 -16.56 -2.68 6.00
CA THR A 586 -17.12 -2.74 7.35
C THR A 586 -18.39 -3.59 7.32
N PHE A 587 -18.23 -4.93 7.30
CA PHE A 587 -19.22 -5.75 7.99
C PHE A 587 -19.09 -5.39 9.47
N GLY A 588 -19.88 -4.40 9.88
CA GLY A 588 -20.01 -3.98 11.27
C GLY A 588 -20.49 -5.17 12.09
N MET A 589 -19.57 -5.80 12.81
CA MET A 589 -19.91 -6.23 14.16
C MET A 589 -19.59 -5.05 15.06
N SER A 590 -20.65 -4.32 15.45
CA SER A 590 -20.62 -3.52 16.67
C SER A 590 -20.14 -4.42 17.81
N TRP A 591 -19.04 -4.04 18.46
CA TRP A 591 -18.64 -4.63 19.73
C TRP A 591 -19.47 -4.06 20.87
#